data_AF-A0A2V8FSX1-F1
#
_entry.id   AF-A0A2V8FSX1-F1
#
_cell.length_a   1.000
_cell.length_b   1.000
_cell.length_c   1.000
_cell.angle_alpha   90.00
_cell.angle_beta   90.00
_cell.angle_gamma   90.00
#
_symmetry.space_group_name_H-M   'P 1'
#
loop_
_entity.id
_entity.type
_entity.pdbx_description
1 polymer ?
#
loop_
_entity_poly.entity_id
_entity_poly.type
_entity_poly.pdbx_seq_one_letter_code
_entity_poly.pdbx_strand_id
1 'polypeptide(L)'
;MALDKGQPLNAVIGTSLRLDVTQASAGHAAGVANEGYWGIPVTPNTRYRASFFARAAPGFTGPVTVAIESEDGKTAYATGRVSALTQAWEQYELTLTTTKAEPTAKARFVLTVDRPGTIWLSLVSLFPPTYRNQANGCRPDLLQMLIDMRPKFLRFPGGNYLEGDQIADRFDWKKTLGPLAENSSCGRRT
;
A
#
# COMPACT_ATOMS: atom_id res chain seq x y z
N MET A 1 0.52 -15.50 -8.88
CA MET A 1 0.33 -14.04 -9.05
C MET A 1 1.16 -13.55 -10.21
N ALA A 2 0.72 -12.51 -10.91
CA ALA A 2 1.45 -11.91 -12.03
C ALA A 2 1.12 -10.41 -12.14
N LEU A 3 2.03 -9.63 -12.71
CA LEU A 3 1.71 -8.27 -13.17
C LEU A 3 0.85 -8.36 -14.43
N ASP A 4 -0.23 -7.59 -14.49
CA ASP A 4 -1.22 -7.63 -15.56
C ASP A 4 -1.45 -6.23 -16.14
N LYS A 5 -1.18 -6.08 -17.44
CA LYS A 5 -1.43 -4.85 -18.21
C LYS A 5 -2.78 -4.88 -18.94
N GLY A 6 -3.44 -6.03 -19.00
CA GLY A 6 -4.75 -6.21 -19.63
C GLY A 6 -5.93 -5.80 -18.74
N GLN A 7 -5.69 -5.66 -17.43
CA GLN A 7 -6.66 -5.14 -16.46
C GLN A 7 -6.06 -3.96 -15.67
N PRO A 8 -5.79 -2.82 -16.32
CA PRO A 8 -5.25 -1.65 -15.62
C PRO A 8 -6.30 -1.03 -14.71
N LEU A 9 -5.86 -0.28 -13.68
CA LEU A 9 -6.78 0.50 -12.86
C LEU A 9 -7.39 1.64 -13.69
N ASN A 10 -6.54 2.34 -14.45
CA ASN A 10 -6.93 3.39 -15.38
C ASN A 10 -5.79 3.64 -16.39
N ALA A 11 -5.93 4.64 -17.26
CA ALA A 11 -4.90 4.99 -18.26
C ALA A 11 -3.56 5.48 -17.65
N VAL A 12 -3.57 5.91 -16.39
CA VAL A 12 -2.38 6.40 -15.68
C VAL A 12 -1.64 5.26 -14.97
N ILE A 13 -2.38 4.39 -14.29
CA ILE A 13 -1.87 3.21 -13.57
C ILE A 13 -2.18 1.98 -14.42
N GLY A 14 -1.33 1.80 -15.43
CA GLY A 14 -1.48 0.81 -16.51
C GLY A 14 -1.14 -0.64 -16.15
N THR A 15 -0.73 -0.91 -14.91
CA THR A 15 -0.37 -2.25 -14.44
C THR A 15 -1.09 -2.52 -13.13
N SER A 16 -1.71 -3.70 -13.00
CA SER A 16 -2.26 -4.22 -11.75
C SER A 16 -1.57 -5.53 -11.35
N LEU A 17 -1.74 -5.92 -10.09
CA LEU A 17 -1.31 -7.23 -9.59
C LEU A 17 -2.49 -8.20 -9.68
N ARG A 18 -2.39 -9.19 -10.56
CA ARG A 18 -3.34 -10.28 -10.67
C ARG A 18 -2.98 -11.40 -9.71
N LEU A 19 -3.93 -11.75 -8.85
CA LEU A 19 -3.85 -12.88 -7.94
C LEU A 19 -4.85 -13.95 -8.38
N ASP A 20 -4.34 -15.03 -8.98
CA ASP A 20 -5.11 -16.25 -9.26
C ASP A 20 -4.95 -17.23 -8.10
N VAL A 21 -6.04 -17.45 -7.36
CA VAL A 21 -6.10 -18.38 -6.23
C VAL A 21 -6.82 -19.64 -6.67
N THR A 22 -6.08 -20.74 -6.82
CA THR A 22 -6.65 -22.06 -7.16
C THR A 22 -7.19 -22.79 -5.93
N GLN A 23 -6.58 -22.57 -4.77
CA GLN A 23 -6.96 -23.18 -3.50
C GLN A 23 -6.82 -22.16 -2.37
N ALA A 24 -7.91 -21.95 -1.63
CA ALA A 24 -7.91 -21.24 -0.35
C ALA A 24 -9.15 -21.67 0.45
N SER A 25 -9.01 -21.66 1.77
CA SER A 25 -10.09 -21.94 2.71
C SER A 25 -9.88 -21.19 4.02
N ALA A 26 -10.87 -21.21 4.90
CA ALA A 26 -10.70 -20.70 6.26
C ALA A 26 -9.53 -21.42 6.96
N GLY A 27 -8.60 -20.65 7.51
CA GLY A 27 -7.36 -21.17 8.12
C GLY A 27 -6.23 -21.51 7.14
N HIS A 28 -6.51 -21.54 5.82
CA HIS A 28 -5.53 -21.76 4.75
C HIS A 28 -5.73 -20.71 3.66
N ALA A 29 -5.59 -19.44 4.03
CA ALA A 29 -5.78 -18.32 3.13
C ALA A 29 -4.60 -18.19 2.15
N ALA A 30 -4.88 -17.65 0.97
CA ALA A 30 -3.88 -17.31 -0.03
C ALA A 30 -3.86 -15.80 -0.26
N GLY A 31 -2.71 -15.23 -0.61
CA GLY A 31 -2.62 -13.78 -0.73
C GLY A 31 -1.26 -13.28 -1.15
N VAL A 32 -1.05 -11.99 -0.89
CA VAL A 32 0.18 -11.27 -1.20
C VAL A 32 0.64 -10.49 0.03
N ALA A 33 1.96 -10.36 0.16
CA ALA A 33 2.60 -9.65 1.25
C ALA A 33 3.52 -8.54 0.72
N ASN A 34 3.57 -7.44 1.45
CA ASN A 34 4.53 -6.35 1.26
C ASN A 34 5.38 -6.24 2.54
N GLU A 35 6.68 -6.43 2.41
CA GLU A 35 7.64 -6.43 3.53
C GLU A 35 7.95 -5.02 4.06
N GLY A 36 7.43 -3.97 3.41
CA GLY A 36 7.79 -2.59 3.69
C GLY A 36 9.22 -2.27 3.24
N TYR A 37 9.76 -1.15 3.72
CA TYR A 37 11.15 -0.78 3.50
C TYR A 37 11.98 -1.32 4.68
N TRP A 38 12.43 -2.58 4.54
CA TRP A 38 13.10 -3.35 5.59
C TRP A 38 12.26 -3.54 6.85
N GLY A 39 10.97 -3.85 6.66
CA GLY A 39 10.00 -4.07 7.72
C GLY A 39 8.98 -2.94 7.87
N ILE A 40 7.96 -3.22 8.67
CA ILE A 40 6.91 -2.28 9.04
C ILE A 40 6.96 -2.10 10.57
N PRO A 41 7.26 -0.89 11.07
CA PRO A 41 7.17 -0.62 12.49
C PRO A 41 5.76 -0.90 13.01
N VAL A 42 5.67 -1.60 14.13
CA VAL A 42 4.47 -1.88 14.90
C VAL A 42 4.73 -1.40 16.31
N THR A 43 3.82 -0.58 16.83
CA THR A 43 3.81 -0.08 18.20
C THR A 43 2.42 -0.29 18.80
N PRO A 44 2.28 -0.40 20.14
CA PRO A 44 0.97 -0.58 20.77
C PRO A 44 -0.07 0.47 20.36
N ASN A 45 -1.33 0.05 20.22
CA ASN A 45 -2.50 0.95 20.06
C ASN A 45 -2.36 1.98 18.93
N THR A 46 -1.65 1.63 17.86
CA THR A 46 -1.34 2.53 16.75
C THR A 46 -2.32 2.29 15.61
N ARG A 47 -2.87 3.37 15.07
CA ARG A 47 -3.82 3.33 13.96
C ARG A 47 -3.09 3.50 12.63
N TYR A 48 -3.25 2.53 11.76
CA TYR A 48 -2.79 2.55 10.38
C TYR A 48 -3.98 2.72 9.44
N ARG A 49 -3.81 3.51 8.38
CA ARG A 49 -4.79 3.64 7.30
C ARG A 49 -4.35 2.77 6.14
N ALA A 50 -5.06 1.68 5.91
CA ALA A 50 -4.86 0.84 4.74
C ALA A 50 -5.83 1.28 3.64
N SER A 51 -5.33 1.38 2.40
CA SER A 51 -6.17 1.59 1.23
C SER A 51 -5.65 0.79 0.04
N PHE A 52 -6.55 0.32 -0.80
CA PHE A 52 -6.19 -0.34 -2.05
C PHE A 52 -7.34 -0.25 -3.03
N PHE A 53 -7.02 -0.25 -4.31
CA PHE A 53 -8.01 -0.51 -5.36
C PHE A 53 -8.07 -2.00 -5.62
N ALA A 54 -9.27 -2.54 -5.75
CA ALA A 54 -9.45 -3.93 -6.13
C ALA A 54 -10.65 -4.12 -7.05
N ARG A 55 -10.60 -5.21 -7.81
CA ARG A 55 -11.74 -5.80 -8.51
C ARG A 55 -11.60 -7.32 -8.53
N ALA A 56 -12.70 -8.01 -8.74
CA ALA A 56 -12.73 -9.46 -8.82
C ALA A 56 -13.24 -9.97 -10.17
N ALA A 57 -12.82 -11.20 -10.51
CA ALA A 57 -13.36 -11.91 -11.66
C ALA A 57 -14.82 -12.32 -11.37
N PRO A 58 -15.64 -12.50 -12.42
CA PRO A 58 -16.98 -13.05 -12.25
C PRO A 58 -16.96 -14.34 -11.43
N GLY A 59 -17.87 -14.42 -10.45
CA GLY A 59 -18.03 -15.60 -9.59
C GLY A 59 -17.26 -15.56 -8.25
N PHE A 60 -16.32 -14.63 -8.05
CA PHE A 60 -15.68 -14.46 -6.74
C PHE A 60 -16.57 -13.64 -5.80
N THR A 61 -16.88 -14.18 -4.63
CA THR A 61 -17.72 -13.55 -3.59
C THR A 61 -17.05 -13.58 -2.21
N GLY A 62 -15.76 -13.88 -2.16
CA GLY A 62 -15.00 -14.01 -0.92
C GLY A 62 -14.62 -12.66 -0.30
N PRO A 63 -14.39 -12.62 1.02
CA PRO A 63 -13.80 -11.46 1.69
C PRO A 63 -12.34 -11.27 1.29
N VAL A 64 -11.85 -10.04 1.47
CA VAL A 64 -10.41 -9.75 1.54
C VAL A 64 -10.06 -9.40 2.98
N THR A 65 -9.18 -10.18 3.58
CA THR A 65 -8.60 -9.88 4.89
C THR A 65 -7.33 -9.07 4.68
N VAL A 66 -7.20 -8.00 5.44
CA VAL A 66 -6.07 -7.08 5.41
C VAL A 66 -5.42 -7.09 6.78
N ALA A 67 -4.12 -7.32 6.86
CA ALA A 67 -3.43 -7.42 8.14
C ALA A 67 -2.02 -6.83 8.13
N ILE A 68 -1.58 -6.44 9.32
CA ILE A 68 -0.17 -6.27 9.64
C ILE A 68 0.20 -7.47 10.50
N GLU A 69 1.15 -8.28 10.07
CA GLU A 69 1.52 -9.54 10.74
C GLU A 69 3.04 -9.70 10.83
N SER A 70 3.50 -10.62 11.69
CA SER A 70 4.90 -11.01 11.78
C SER A 70 5.41 -11.58 10.47
N GLU A 71 6.72 -11.51 10.24
CA GLU A 71 7.38 -12.03 9.01
C GLU A 71 7.07 -13.52 8.76
N ASP A 72 6.87 -14.29 9.83
CA ASP A 72 6.53 -15.72 9.76
C ASP A 72 5.02 -16.00 9.64
N GLY A 73 4.19 -14.96 9.62
CA GLY A 73 2.72 -15.06 9.52
C GLY A 73 2.03 -15.63 10.76
N LYS A 74 2.73 -15.86 11.87
CA LYS A 74 2.14 -16.50 13.06
C LYS A 74 1.38 -15.51 13.96
N THR A 75 1.73 -14.23 13.91
CA THR A 75 1.14 -13.20 14.77
C THR A 75 0.54 -12.10 13.94
N ALA A 76 -0.79 -11.93 14.02
CA ALA A 76 -1.45 -10.76 13.46
C ALA A 76 -1.45 -9.62 14.49
N TYR A 77 -0.77 -8.51 14.16
CA TYR A 77 -0.70 -7.32 15.02
C TYR A 77 -1.94 -6.45 14.88
N ALA A 78 -2.50 -6.37 13.67
CA ALA A 78 -3.74 -5.67 13.37
C ALA A 78 -4.43 -6.34 12.19
N THR A 79 -5.77 -6.40 12.18
CA THR A 79 -6.56 -7.01 11.11
C THR A 79 -7.78 -6.15 10.76
N GLY A 80 -8.22 -6.27 9.52
CA GLY A 80 -9.42 -5.66 8.97
C GLY A 80 -9.97 -6.51 7.84
N ARG A 81 -11.23 -6.29 7.46
CA ARG A 81 -11.91 -7.12 6.46
C ARG A 81 -12.76 -6.27 5.53
N VAL A 82 -12.60 -6.49 4.23
CA VAL A 82 -13.55 -6.07 3.20
C VAL A 82 -14.44 -7.26 2.89
N SER A 83 -15.76 -7.07 3.02
CA SER A 83 -16.73 -8.17 2.95
C SER A 83 -16.79 -8.85 1.58
N ALA A 84 -16.68 -8.06 0.51
CA ALA A 84 -16.70 -8.53 -0.87
C ALA A 84 -16.05 -7.49 -1.79
N LEU A 85 -15.57 -7.97 -2.94
CA LEU A 85 -15.12 -7.14 -4.05
C LEU A 85 -16.19 -7.07 -5.13
N THR A 86 -16.22 -5.97 -5.89
CA THR A 86 -17.06 -5.88 -7.09
C THR A 86 -16.29 -6.26 -8.34
N GLN A 87 -16.99 -6.40 -9.46
CA GLN A 87 -16.36 -6.66 -10.76
C GLN A 87 -15.72 -5.41 -11.36
N ALA A 88 -16.12 -4.22 -10.90
CA ALA A 88 -15.53 -2.94 -11.26
C ALA A 88 -14.37 -2.61 -10.32
N TRP A 89 -13.50 -1.71 -10.74
CA TRP A 89 -12.47 -1.17 -9.84
C TRP A 89 -13.13 -0.27 -8.81
N GLU A 90 -12.89 -0.57 -7.54
CA GLU A 90 -13.30 0.26 -6.40
C GLU A 90 -12.15 0.45 -5.44
N GLN A 91 -12.15 1.59 -4.75
CA GLN A 91 -11.25 1.85 -3.65
C GLN A 91 -11.84 1.32 -2.35
N TYR A 92 -11.03 0.55 -1.62
CA TYR A 92 -11.36 0.06 -0.29
C TYR A 92 -10.43 0.70 0.73
N GLU A 93 -10.99 1.14 1.85
CA GLU A 93 -10.26 1.78 2.93
C GLU A 93 -10.60 1.14 4.28
N LEU A 94 -9.57 0.93 5.10
CA LEU A 94 -9.69 0.32 6.42
C LEU A 94 -8.78 1.06 7.40
N THR A 95 -9.23 1.17 8.66
CA THR A 95 -8.35 1.54 9.77
C THR A 95 -7.95 0.28 10.52
N LEU A 96 -6.66 -0.04 10.50
CA LEU A 96 -6.10 -1.16 11.25
C LEU A 96 -5.53 -0.62 12.55
N THR A 97 -5.97 -1.15 13.69
CA THR A 97 -5.44 -0.73 15.00
C THR A 97 -4.62 -1.86 15.58
N THR A 98 -3.35 -1.61 15.86
CA THR A 98 -2.49 -2.60 16.52
C THR A 98 -2.95 -2.84 17.95
N THR A 99 -2.84 -4.09 18.40
CA THR A 99 -3.12 -4.48 19.78
C THR A 99 -2.01 -3.96 20.72
N LYS A 100 -2.01 -4.36 22.00
CA LYS A 100 -0.88 -4.13 22.93
C LYS A 100 0.33 -5.01 22.60
N ALA A 101 0.73 -5.05 21.33
CA ALA A 101 1.88 -5.80 20.85
C ALA A 101 3.18 -5.12 21.28
N GLU A 102 4.19 -5.92 21.65
CA GLU A 102 5.55 -5.41 21.88
C GLU A 102 6.07 -4.70 20.62
N PRO A 103 6.72 -3.53 20.76
CA PRO A 103 7.26 -2.81 19.60
C PRO A 103 8.20 -3.66 18.76
N THR A 104 8.01 -3.66 17.44
CA THR A 104 8.84 -4.41 16.49
C THR A 104 8.86 -3.72 15.13
N ALA A 105 9.91 -3.97 14.35
CA ALA A 105 9.94 -3.63 12.92
C ALA A 105 9.75 -4.88 12.02
N LYS A 106 9.74 -6.08 12.61
CA LYS A 106 9.65 -7.37 11.92
C LYS A 106 8.21 -7.72 11.58
N ALA A 107 7.58 -6.86 10.79
CA ALA A 107 6.22 -7.05 10.34
C ALA A 107 6.10 -6.76 8.84
N ARG A 108 5.07 -7.37 8.24
CA ARG A 108 4.70 -7.22 6.83
C ARG A 108 3.21 -6.90 6.72
N PHE A 109 2.83 -6.28 5.62
CA PHE A 109 1.45 -5.95 5.28
C PHE A 109 0.91 -6.98 4.31
N VAL A 110 -0.25 -7.57 4.61
CA VAL A 110 -0.81 -8.68 3.82
C VAL A 110 -2.25 -8.43 3.41
N LEU A 111 -2.57 -8.87 2.19
CA LEU A 111 -3.94 -8.99 1.70
C LEU A 111 -4.18 -10.45 1.33
N THR A 112 -5.17 -11.08 1.95
CA THR A 112 -5.47 -12.51 1.78
C THR A 112 -6.94 -12.75 1.48
N VAL A 113 -7.22 -13.84 0.78
CA VAL A 113 -8.56 -14.37 0.50
C VAL A 113 -8.66 -15.81 0.99
N ASP A 114 -9.85 -16.20 1.43
CA ASP A 114 -10.15 -17.54 1.96
C ASP A 114 -11.02 -18.37 0.99
N ARG A 115 -11.13 -17.93 -0.26
CA ARG A 115 -11.86 -18.60 -1.34
C ARG A 115 -11.02 -18.62 -2.63
N PRO A 116 -11.12 -19.68 -3.44
CA PRO A 116 -10.58 -19.67 -4.79
C PRO A 116 -11.22 -18.59 -5.66
N GLY A 117 -10.45 -18.09 -6.63
CA GLY A 117 -10.89 -17.09 -7.60
C GLY A 117 -9.75 -16.17 -8.00
N THR A 118 -10.05 -15.27 -8.94
CA THR A 118 -9.09 -14.28 -9.42
C THR A 118 -9.51 -12.90 -8.96
N ILE A 119 -8.56 -12.16 -8.38
CA ILE A 119 -8.70 -10.75 -8.02
C ILE A 119 -7.55 -9.94 -8.62
N TRP A 120 -7.79 -8.65 -8.83
CA TRP A 120 -6.77 -7.69 -9.21
C TRP A 120 -6.65 -6.64 -8.13
N LEU A 121 -5.42 -6.29 -7.80
CA LEU A 121 -5.06 -5.26 -6.82
C LEU A 121 -4.28 -4.15 -7.52
N SER A 122 -4.53 -2.91 -7.13
CA SER A 122 -3.77 -1.76 -7.59
C SER A 122 -3.69 -0.70 -6.49
N LEU A 123 -2.69 0.18 -6.59
CA LEU A 123 -2.47 1.32 -5.69
C LEU A 123 -2.66 0.95 -4.19
N VAL A 124 -1.98 -0.12 -3.77
CA VAL A 124 -1.99 -0.62 -2.39
C VAL A 124 -1.14 0.29 -1.51
N SER A 125 -1.69 0.71 -0.36
CA SER A 125 -1.08 1.69 0.54
C SER A 125 -1.38 1.38 2.00
N LEU A 126 -0.41 1.65 2.86
CA LEU A 126 -0.52 1.56 4.31
C LEU A 126 0.20 2.76 4.95
N PHE A 127 -0.56 3.67 5.57
CA PHE A 127 -0.01 4.83 6.26
C PHE A 127 -0.05 4.65 7.78
N PRO A 128 1.07 4.80 8.50
CA PRO A 128 1.04 5.04 9.94
C PRO A 128 0.51 6.46 10.25
N PRO A 129 0.38 6.86 11.53
CA PRO A 129 0.14 8.26 11.88
C PRO A 129 1.20 9.17 11.22
N THR A 130 0.75 10.24 10.59
CA THR A 130 1.61 11.18 9.87
C THR A 130 1.82 12.45 10.68
N TYR A 131 2.88 13.19 10.35
CA TYR A 131 3.16 14.47 11.00
C TYR A 131 1.95 15.40 10.86
N ARG A 132 1.45 15.91 12.00
CA ARG A 132 0.24 16.74 12.10
C ARG A 132 -1.00 16.12 11.44
N ASN A 133 -1.10 14.79 11.38
CA ASN A 133 -2.22 14.05 10.80
C ASN A 133 -2.53 14.44 9.34
N GLN A 134 -1.53 14.90 8.57
CA GLN A 134 -1.72 15.24 7.16
C GLN A 134 -1.91 13.97 6.33
N ALA A 135 -3.00 13.92 5.55
CA ALA A 135 -3.22 12.84 4.59
C ALA A 135 -2.08 12.83 3.56
N ASN A 136 -1.57 11.63 3.22
CA ASN A 136 -0.38 11.45 2.38
C ASN A 136 0.86 12.22 2.89
N GLY A 137 0.93 12.45 4.21
CA GLY A 137 1.97 13.25 4.85
C GLY A 137 3.25 12.48 5.17
N CYS A 138 4.16 13.18 5.84
CA CYS A 138 5.49 12.65 6.20
C CYS A 138 5.46 11.82 7.49
N ARG A 139 6.47 10.96 7.63
CA ARG A 139 6.79 10.26 8.88
C ARG A 139 7.08 11.26 10.02
N PRO A 140 6.40 11.18 11.17
CA PRO A 140 6.54 12.16 12.25
C PRO A 140 7.95 12.29 12.81
N ASP A 141 8.63 11.16 13.03
CA ASP A 141 9.97 11.09 13.61
C ASP A 141 11.01 11.79 12.73
N LEU A 142 11.05 11.43 11.44
CA LEU A 142 12.00 12.00 10.48
C LEU A 142 11.74 13.49 10.23
N LEU A 143 10.45 13.89 10.12
CA LEU A 143 10.12 15.29 9.90
C LEU A 143 10.41 16.13 11.15
N GLN A 144 10.21 15.57 12.36
CA GLN A 144 10.58 16.25 13.60
C GLN A 144 12.09 16.45 13.71
N MET A 145 12.90 15.43 13.38
CA MET A 145 14.36 15.57 13.31
C MET A 145 14.79 16.69 12.35
N LEU A 146 14.15 16.79 11.18
CA LEU A 146 14.40 17.88 10.23
C LEU A 146 14.05 19.26 10.82
N ILE A 147 12.94 19.36 11.55
CA ILE A 147 12.50 20.60 12.21
C ILE A 147 13.46 21.00 13.34
N ASP A 148 13.93 20.05 14.13
CA ASP A 148 14.80 20.28 15.29
C ASP A 148 16.19 20.82 14.87
N MET A 149 16.65 20.48 13.67
CA MET A 149 17.83 21.09 13.06
C MET A 149 17.64 22.59 12.76
N ARG A 150 16.41 23.10 12.77
CA ARG A 150 16.03 24.49 12.44
C ARG A 150 16.64 24.99 11.13
N PRO A 151 16.50 24.24 10.02
CA PRO A 151 17.05 24.65 8.73
C PRO A 151 16.43 25.99 8.31
N LYS A 152 17.26 26.88 7.76
CA LYS A 152 16.79 28.17 7.23
C LYS A 152 16.18 28.05 5.84
N PHE A 153 16.50 26.98 5.11
CA PHE A 153 15.96 26.67 3.80
C PHE A 153 15.98 25.16 3.56
N LEU A 154 15.12 24.69 2.64
CA LEU A 154 15.11 23.32 2.14
C LEU A 154 15.22 23.37 0.61
N ARG A 155 16.31 22.82 0.07
CA ARG A 155 16.47 22.66 -1.39
C ARG A 155 15.84 21.33 -1.81
N PHE A 156 14.85 21.37 -2.69
CA PHE A 156 14.09 20.21 -3.18
C PHE A 156 13.55 20.50 -4.59
N PRO A 157 13.32 19.51 -5.48
CA PRO A 157 13.63 18.07 -5.42
C PRO A 157 15.04 17.73 -5.96
N GLY A 158 15.96 18.70 -5.83
CA GLY A 158 17.18 18.79 -6.63
C GLY A 158 18.31 17.81 -6.32
N GLY A 159 19.44 18.05 -7.01
CA GLY A 159 20.48 17.05 -7.23
C GLY A 159 20.11 16.20 -8.46
N ASN A 160 20.78 15.05 -8.63
CA ASN A 160 20.61 14.17 -9.80
C ASN A 160 19.14 13.76 -10.06
N TYR A 161 18.31 13.69 -9.01
CA TYR A 161 16.89 13.30 -9.13
C TYR A 161 16.07 14.29 -9.98
N LEU A 162 16.41 15.57 -9.98
CA LEU A 162 15.71 16.57 -10.80
C LEU A 162 15.93 16.34 -12.30
N GLU A 163 17.12 15.85 -12.66
CA GLU A 163 17.62 15.79 -14.03
C GLU A 163 17.01 14.61 -14.78
N GLY A 164 16.99 13.43 -14.15
CA GLY A 164 16.68 12.16 -14.81
C GLY A 164 17.77 11.73 -15.79
N ASP A 165 17.79 10.45 -16.16
CA ASP A 165 18.79 9.93 -17.12
C ASP A 165 18.53 10.43 -18.54
N GLN A 166 17.25 10.69 -18.88
CA GLN A 166 16.83 11.29 -20.14
C GLN A 166 15.81 12.42 -19.88
N ILE A 167 15.58 13.28 -20.87
CA ILE A 167 14.55 14.34 -20.82
C ILE A 167 13.16 13.76 -20.47
N ALA A 168 12.86 12.53 -20.89
CA ALA A 168 11.60 11.86 -20.60
C ALA A 168 11.44 11.47 -19.11
N ASP A 169 12.55 11.33 -18.39
CA ASP A 169 12.64 10.86 -17.00
C ASP A 169 12.80 12.00 -15.99
N ARG A 170 12.98 13.23 -16.47
CA ARG A 170 13.12 14.43 -15.62
C ARG A 170 11.95 14.56 -14.64
N PHE A 171 12.22 15.22 -13.50
CA PHE A 171 11.15 15.52 -12.55
C PHE A 171 10.08 16.42 -13.17
N ASP A 172 8.84 15.92 -13.18
CA ASP A 172 7.67 16.60 -13.74
C ASP A 172 6.65 16.86 -12.64
N TRP A 173 6.76 18.03 -12.00
CA TRP A 173 5.97 18.41 -10.83
C TRP A 173 4.45 18.28 -11.06
N LYS A 174 3.98 18.45 -12.30
CA LYS A 174 2.56 18.33 -12.63
C LYS A 174 2.04 16.90 -12.43
N LYS A 175 2.93 15.90 -12.54
CA LYS A 175 2.62 14.47 -12.33
C LYS A 175 2.74 14.03 -10.86
N THR A 176 3.05 14.95 -9.95
CA THR A 176 3.18 14.70 -8.51
C THR A 176 2.09 15.38 -7.69
N LEU A 177 1.09 15.98 -8.35
CA LEU A 177 -0.01 16.70 -7.72
C LEU A 177 -1.35 16.05 -8.04
N GLY A 178 -2.28 16.16 -7.11
CA GLY A 178 -3.63 15.62 -7.26
C GLY A 178 -3.78 14.22 -6.69
N PRO A 179 -4.92 13.56 -6.96
CA PRO A 179 -5.22 12.23 -6.45
C PRO A 179 -4.16 11.20 -6.87
N LEU A 180 -3.80 10.29 -5.97
CA LEU A 180 -2.80 9.25 -6.26
C LEU A 180 -3.17 8.38 -7.47
N ALA A 181 -4.47 8.14 -7.69
CA ALA A 181 -4.95 7.39 -8.84
C ALA A 181 -4.72 8.09 -10.20
N GLU A 182 -4.48 9.40 -10.19
CA GLU A 182 -4.19 10.25 -11.36
C GLU A 182 -2.69 10.59 -11.48
N ASN A 183 -1.88 10.18 -10.50
CA ASN A 183 -0.45 10.47 -10.45
C ASN A 183 0.36 9.41 -11.20
N SER A 184 0.79 9.74 -12.42
CA SER A 184 1.62 8.85 -13.26
C SER A 184 3.00 8.53 -12.67
N SER A 185 3.48 9.28 -11.68
CA SER A 185 4.68 8.94 -10.91
C SER A 185 4.49 7.67 -10.05
N CYS A 186 3.25 7.33 -9.69
CA CYS A 186 2.94 6.11 -8.94
C CYS A 186 2.95 4.86 -9.84
N GLY A 187 2.71 5.01 -11.15
CA GLY A 187 2.64 3.92 -12.13
C GLY A 187 3.95 3.63 -12.87
N ARG A 188 4.99 4.44 -12.71
CA ARG A 188 6.30 4.28 -13.38
C ARG A 188 7.37 3.87 -12.39
N ARG A 189 7.37 2.59 -12.01
CA ARG A 189 8.61 1.90 -11.68
C ARG A 189 8.83 0.90 -12.81
N THR A 190 9.67 1.30 -13.77
CA THR A 190 10.18 0.44 -14.85
C THR A 190 11.01 -0.68 -14.28
#